data_AF-A0A392QM90-F1
#
_entry.id   AF-A0A392QM90-F1
#
_cell.length_a   1.000
_cell.length_b   1.000
_cell.length_c   1.000
_cell.angle_alpha   90.00
_cell.angle_beta   90.00
_cell.angle_gamma   90.00
#
_symmetry.space_group_name_H-M   'P 1'
#
loop_
_entity.id
_entity.type
_entity.pdbx_description
1 polymer ?
#
loop_
_entity_poly.entity_id
_entity_poly.type
_entity_poly.pdbx_seq_one_letter_code
_entity_poly.pdbx_strand_id
1 'polypeptide(L)'
;MNLPLAGIEAILSSDDLQVASEDAVYDFVLKWARHQYSNLEERREVLGARLARLIRFPYMTCRKLKKVLTCSDFEHDVSSKLVLEALFFKAEVPHRQRSLAAEEPAFSSRRFLERAYKYRPVKVVEFELPRQQCVVYLDLKREECSNLYPSGRVYSQAFHLGGQGFFLSAHCNMDQQS
;
A
#
# COMPACT_ATOMS: atom_id res chain seq x y z
N MET A 1 6.57 -3.21 21.84
CA MET A 1 5.18 -2.88 21.44
C MET A 1 4.34 -4.07 21.87
N ASN A 2 3.57 -3.92 22.94
CA ASN A 2 3.00 -5.07 23.66
C ASN A 2 1.51 -5.30 23.31
N LEU A 3 1.12 -5.02 22.07
CA LEU A 3 -0.25 -5.30 21.62
C LEU A 3 -0.41 -6.80 21.38
N PRO A 4 -1.47 -7.44 21.90
CA PRO A 4 -1.74 -8.85 21.60
C PRO A 4 -2.13 -9.02 20.13
N LEU A 5 -1.96 -10.23 19.61
CA LEU A 5 -2.23 -10.56 18.20
C LEU A 5 -3.64 -10.17 17.76
N ALA A 6 -4.66 -10.44 18.57
CA ALA A 6 -6.04 -10.04 18.27
C ALA A 6 -6.21 -8.52 18.14
N GLY A 7 -5.45 -7.74 18.91
CA GLY A 7 -5.45 -6.28 18.80
C GLY A 7 -4.83 -5.81 17.49
N ILE A 8 -3.73 -6.43 17.06
CA ILE A 8 -3.13 -6.13 15.75
C ILE A 8 -4.08 -6.52 14.61
N GLU A 9 -4.71 -7.68 14.67
CA GLU A 9 -5.68 -8.11 13.66
C GLU A 9 -6.86 -7.15 13.55
N ALA A 10 -7.39 -6.67 14.68
CA ALA A 10 -8.47 -5.69 14.70
C ALA A 10 -8.05 -4.37 14.04
N ILE A 11 -6.86 -3.86 14.37
CA ILE A 11 -6.31 -2.64 13.77
C ILE A 11 -6.13 -2.81 12.25
N LEU A 12 -5.53 -3.91 11.82
CA LEU A 12 -5.26 -4.17 10.41
C LEU A 12 -6.52 -4.46 9.59
N SER A 13 -7.61 -4.89 10.23
CA SER A 13 -8.88 -5.13 9.55
C SER A 13 -9.63 -3.84 9.19
N SER A 14 -9.29 -2.71 9.80
CA SER A 14 -9.94 -1.42 9.57
C SER A 14 -9.54 -0.78 8.22
N ASP A 15 -10.54 -0.31 7.48
CA ASP A 15 -10.37 0.49 6.25
C ASP A 15 -9.96 1.94 6.54
N ASP A 16 -10.34 2.48 7.70
CA ASP A 16 -10.14 3.87 8.11
C ASP A 16 -8.79 4.12 8.80
N LEU A 17 -7.91 3.12 8.78
CA LEU A 17 -6.61 3.18 9.43
C LEU A 17 -5.72 4.25 8.76
N GLN A 18 -5.44 5.32 9.51
CA GLN A 18 -4.65 6.48 9.06
C GLN A 18 -3.14 6.18 8.97
N VAL A 19 -2.75 5.39 7.97
CA VAL A 19 -1.35 5.07 7.68
C VAL A 19 -0.82 5.83 6.47
N ALA A 20 0.50 6.02 6.42
CA ALA A 20 1.15 6.68 5.30
C ALA A 20 0.96 5.92 3.96
N SER A 21 1.04 4.59 4.00
CA SER A 21 0.89 3.69 2.86
C SER A 21 0.78 2.24 3.34
N GLU A 22 0.35 1.32 2.47
CA GLU A 22 0.35 -0.10 2.81
C GLU A 22 1.77 -0.68 2.98
N ASP A 23 2.78 -0.07 2.34
CA ASP A 23 4.18 -0.39 2.59
C ASP A 23 4.57 -0.17 4.06
N ALA A 24 4.04 0.88 4.69
CA ALA A 24 4.26 1.16 6.10
C ALA A 24 3.52 0.15 7.01
N VAL A 25 2.34 -0.32 6.58
CA VAL A 25 1.61 -1.40 7.26
C VAL A 25 2.44 -2.69 7.26
N TYR A 26 2.98 -3.07 6.10
CA TYR A 26 3.84 -4.24 5.98
C TYR A 26 5.08 -4.16 6.88
N ASP A 27 5.79 -3.03 6.85
CA ASP A 27 6.98 -2.81 7.69
C ASP A 27 6.62 -2.84 9.20
N PHE A 28 5.49 -2.26 9.57
CA PHE A 28 4.97 -2.30 10.93
C PHE A 28 4.69 -3.73 11.39
N VAL A 29 3.98 -4.51 10.56
CA VAL A 29 3.63 -5.91 10.86
C VAL A 29 4.88 -6.77 11.04
N LEU A 30 5.86 -6.64 10.15
CA LEU A 30 7.13 -7.36 10.30
C LEU A 30 7.86 -6.97 11.59
N LYS A 31 7.94 -5.67 11.89
CA LYS A 31 8.60 -5.18 13.10
C LYS A 31 7.91 -5.70 14.36
N TRP A 32 6.58 -5.68 14.38
CA TRP A 32 5.79 -6.21 15.49
C TRP A 32 5.98 -7.73 15.63
N ALA A 33 5.88 -8.49 14.55
CA ALA A 33 5.99 -9.94 14.60
C ALA A 33 7.39 -10.40 15.05
N ARG A 34 8.46 -9.74 14.61
CA ARG A 34 9.84 -9.99 15.07
C ARG A 34 10.05 -9.67 16.54
N HIS A 35 9.30 -8.71 17.08
CA HIS A 35 9.37 -8.34 18.48
C HIS A 35 8.57 -9.29 19.37
N GLN A 36 7.40 -9.75 18.91
CA GLN A 36 6.51 -10.63 19.66
C GLN A 36 6.93 -12.11 19.60
N TYR A 37 7.49 -12.54 18.48
CA TYR A 37 7.86 -13.93 18.22
C TYR A 37 9.35 -14.03 17.87
N SER A 38 10.14 -14.51 18.84
CA SER A 38 11.57 -14.78 18.68
C SER A 38 11.81 -16.03 17.85
N ASN A 39 10.93 -17.03 17.94
CA ASN A 39 10.97 -18.24 17.13
C ASN A 39 10.53 -17.93 15.68
N LEU A 40 11.35 -18.36 14.71
CA LEU A 40 11.11 -18.14 13.29
C LEU A 40 9.89 -18.92 12.76
N GLU A 41 9.67 -20.15 13.22
CA GLU A 41 8.57 -21.00 12.76
C GLU A 41 7.23 -20.44 13.22
N GLU A 42 7.12 -20.13 14.51
CA GLU A 42 5.92 -19.49 15.08
C GLU A 42 5.64 -18.14 14.39
N ARG A 43 6.71 -17.35 14.14
CA ARG A 43 6.59 -16.08 13.41
C ARG A 43 6.06 -16.27 12.00
N ARG A 44 6.55 -17.28 11.27
CA ARG A 44 6.10 -17.62 9.91
C ARG A 44 4.66 -18.07 9.90
N GLU A 45 4.25 -18.89 10.85
CA GLU A 45 2.87 -19.36 11.00
C GLU A 45 1.92 -18.18 11.21
N VAL A 46 2.22 -17.29 12.17
CA VAL A 46 1.39 -16.12 12.47
C VAL A 46 1.37 -15.14 11.30
N LEU A 47 2.51 -14.85 10.68
CA LEU A 47 2.57 -13.94 9.54
C LEU A 47 1.82 -14.51 8.33
N GLY A 48 2.10 -15.75 7.93
CA GLY A 48 1.53 -16.38 6.74
C GLY A 48 0.05 -16.67 6.87
N ALA A 49 -0.37 -17.30 7.96
CA ALA A 49 -1.76 -17.77 8.11
C ALA A 49 -2.72 -16.68 8.58
N ARG A 50 -2.24 -15.71 9.37
CA ARG A 50 -3.12 -14.74 10.04
C ARG A 50 -2.96 -13.31 9.55
N LEU A 51 -1.74 -12.79 9.51
CA LEU A 51 -1.51 -11.37 9.26
C LEU A 51 -1.38 -11.02 7.78
N ALA A 52 -0.84 -11.92 6.95
CA ALA A 52 -0.67 -11.70 5.51
C ALA A 52 -1.99 -11.31 4.83
N ARG A 53 -3.07 -12.01 5.18
CA ARG A 53 -4.40 -11.74 4.63
C ARG A 53 -4.97 -10.37 5.03
N LEU A 54 -4.40 -9.69 6.02
CA LEU A 54 -4.81 -8.35 6.45
C LEU A 54 -3.97 -7.25 5.79
N ILE A 55 -2.87 -7.61 5.13
CA ILE A 55 -2.04 -6.71 4.35
C ILE A 55 -2.58 -6.65 2.93
N ARG A 56 -2.75 -5.43 2.42
CA ARG A 56 -3.32 -5.17 1.09
C ARG A 56 -2.20 -5.10 0.05
N PHE A 57 -1.54 -6.23 -0.19
CA PHE A 57 -0.45 -6.35 -1.18
C PHE A 57 -0.73 -5.67 -2.53
N PRO A 58 -1.96 -5.70 -3.10
CA PRO A 58 -2.26 -4.97 -4.34
C PRO A 58 -2.05 -3.45 -4.27
N TYR A 59 -2.04 -2.85 -3.07
CA TYR A 59 -1.80 -1.41 -2.85
C TYR A 59 -0.38 -1.09 -2.38
N MET A 60 0.49 -2.09 -2.22
CA MET A 60 1.91 -1.87 -1.96
C MET A 60 2.65 -1.43 -3.23
N THR A 61 3.83 -0.82 -3.06
CA THR A 61 4.69 -0.47 -4.20
C THR A 61 5.34 -1.72 -4.80
N CYS A 62 5.56 -1.74 -6.12
CA CYS A 62 6.27 -2.86 -6.77
C CYS A 62 7.67 -3.07 -6.17
N ARG A 63 8.35 -1.99 -5.75
CA ARG A 63 9.62 -2.06 -5.02
C ARG A 63 9.49 -2.83 -3.72
N LYS A 64 8.42 -2.60 -2.96
CA LYS A 64 8.18 -3.31 -1.70
C LYS A 64 7.74 -4.75 -1.95
N LEU A 65 6.88 -5.02 -2.93
CA LEU A 65 6.50 -6.38 -3.33
C LEU A 65 7.72 -7.23 -3.70
N LYS A 66 8.71 -6.67 -4.40
CA LYS A 66 10.00 -7.35 -4.65
C LYS A 66 10.72 -7.75 -3.35
N LYS A 67 10.66 -6.92 -2.30
CA LYS A 67 11.23 -7.22 -0.97
C LYS A 67 10.43 -8.28 -0.20
N VAL A 68 9.13 -8.42 -0.47
CA VAL A 68 8.30 -9.48 0.13
C VAL A 68 8.82 -10.85 -0.29
N LEU A 69 9.19 -11.02 -1.56
CA LEU A 69 9.74 -12.27 -2.12
C LEU A 69 11.05 -12.72 -1.46
N THR A 70 11.84 -11.78 -0.93
CA THR A 70 13.13 -12.07 -0.29
C THR A 70 13.05 -12.05 1.23
N CYS A 71 11.85 -11.93 1.81
CA CYS A 71 11.65 -11.87 3.25
C CYS A 71 11.74 -13.27 3.86
N SER A 72 12.68 -13.48 4.78
CA SER A 72 12.86 -14.76 5.49
C SER A 72 11.72 -15.11 6.44
N ASP A 73 10.89 -14.14 6.80
CA ASP A 73 9.75 -14.29 7.72
C ASP A 73 8.48 -14.81 7.04
N PHE A 74 8.52 -14.97 5.71
CA PHE A 74 7.48 -15.63 4.94
C PHE A 74 8.04 -16.92 4.34
N GLU A 75 7.17 -17.91 4.21
CA GLU A 75 7.46 -19.04 3.33
C GLU A 75 7.45 -18.56 1.88
N HIS A 76 8.36 -19.12 1.08
CA HIS A 76 8.54 -18.69 -0.30
C HIS A 76 7.25 -18.83 -1.12
N ASP A 77 6.53 -19.94 -0.95
CA ASP A 77 5.30 -20.23 -1.69
C ASP A 77 4.17 -19.26 -1.32
N VAL A 78 4.06 -18.91 -0.03
CA VAL A 78 3.09 -17.94 0.47
C VAL A 78 3.41 -16.55 -0.07
N SER A 79 4.67 -16.11 0.04
CA SER A 79 5.09 -14.79 -0.44
C SER A 79 4.91 -14.65 -1.96
N SER A 80 5.26 -15.68 -2.72
CA SER A 80 5.11 -15.73 -4.18
C SER A 80 3.65 -15.63 -4.58
N LYS A 81 2.76 -16.40 -3.94
CA LYS A 81 1.32 -16.34 -4.19
C LYS A 81 0.75 -14.93 -3.97
N LEU A 82 1.06 -14.32 -2.81
CA LEU A 82 0.56 -12.98 -2.45
C LEU A 82 1.07 -11.90 -3.42
N VAL A 83 2.33 -11.98 -3.84
CA VAL A 83 2.92 -11.03 -4.77
C VAL A 83 2.34 -11.20 -6.18
N LEU A 84 2.15 -12.43 -6.65
CA LEU A 84 1.52 -12.69 -7.95
C LEU A 84 0.08 -12.19 -7.99
N GLU A 85 -0.73 -12.50 -6.97
CA GLU A 85 -2.11 -11.98 -6.84
C GLU A 85 -2.13 -10.45 -6.88
N ALA A 86 -1.23 -9.79 -6.16
CA ALA A 86 -1.11 -8.34 -6.16
C ALA A 86 -0.73 -7.77 -7.53
N LEU A 87 0.21 -8.40 -8.24
CA LEU A 87 0.64 -7.97 -9.57
C LEU A 87 -0.47 -8.16 -10.61
N PHE A 88 -1.19 -9.29 -10.58
CA PHE A 88 -2.33 -9.51 -11.47
C PHE A 88 -3.43 -8.48 -11.23
N PHE A 89 -3.79 -8.20 -9.96
CA PHE A 89 -4.75 -7.15 -9.65
C PHE A 89 -4.31 -5.78 -10.19
N LYS A 90 -3.04 -5.41 -10.01
CA LYS A 90 -2.49 -4.13 -10.51
C LYS A 90 -2.51 -4.04 -12.04
N ALA A 91 -2.37 -5.16 -12.73
CA ALA A 91 -2.41 -5.25 -14.20
C ALA A 91 -3.84 -5.22 -14.76
N GLU A 92 -4.85 -5.54 -13.95
CA GLU A 92 -6.25 -5.52 -14.35
C GLU A 92 -6.77 -4.11 -14.66
N VAL A 93 -7.77 -4.06 -15.53
CA VAL A 93 -8.46 -2.83 -15.92
C VAL A 93 -9.33 -2.27 -14.78
N PRO A 94 -9.52 -0.94 -14.66
CA PRO A 94 -10.19 -0.34 -13.49
C PRO A 94 -11.62 -0.83 -13.23
N HIS A 95 -12.35 -1.29 -14.24
CA HIS A 95 -13.68 -1.89 -14.02
C HIS A 95 -13.59 -3.29 -13.39
N ARG A 96 -12.61 -4.11 -13.78
CA ARG A 96 -12.38 -5.42 -13.17
C ARG A 96 -11.83 -5.31 -11.76
N GLN A 97 -10.92 -4.37 -11.50
CA GLN A 97 -10.48 -4.06 -10.13
C GLN A 97 -11.67 -3.69 -9.23
N ARG A 98 -12.60 -2.87 -9.74
CA ARG A 98 -13.85 -2.55 -9.02
C ARG A 98 -14.75 -3.75 -8.81
N SER A 99 -14.89 -4.64 -9.80
CA SER A 99 -15.64 -5.89 -9.64
C SER A 99 -15.03 -6.77 -8.55
N LEU A 100 -13.72 -7.00 -8.58
CA LEU A 100 -12.99 -7.80 -7.57
C LEU A 100 -13.08 -7.19 -6.16
N ALA A 101 -13.13 -5.86 -6.07
CA ALA A 101 -13.32 -5.14 -4.83
C ALA A 101 -14.79 -5.13 -4.35
N ALA A 102 -15.75 -5.28 -5.25
CA ALA A 102 -17.19 -5.26 -4.97
C ALA A 102 -17.79 -6.66 -4.75
N GLU A 103 -17.06 -7.74 -5.06
CA GLU A 103 -17.45 -9.09 -4.66
C GLU A 103 -17.62 -9.14 -3.13
N GLU A 104 -18.80 -9.63 -2.70
CA GLU A 104 -19.28 -9.70 -1.32
C GLU A 104 -18.14 -9.90 -0.29
N PRO A 105 -18.19 -9.22 0.87
CA PRO A 105 -17.11 -9.15 1.85
C PRO A 105 -16.93 -10.46 2.62
N ALA A 106 -16.60 -11.55 1.93
CA ALA A 106 -15.81 -12.60 2.54
C ALA A 106 -14.51 -11.97 3.04
N PHE A 107 -13.95 -12.47 4.14
CA PHE A 107 -12.68 -12.01 4.71
C PHE A 107 -11.51 -11.90 3.69
N SER A 108 -11.65 -12.52 2.51
CA SER A 108 -10.68 -12.46 1.43
C SER A 108 -10.74 -11.19 0.55
N SER A 109 -11.92 -10.60 0.29
CA SER A 109 -12.06 -9.51 -0.70
C SER A 109 -11.59 -8.14 -0.18
N ARG A 110 -11.52 -7.95 1.15
CA ARG A 110 -10.99 -6.71 1.77
C ARG A 110 -9.55 -6.39 1.39
N ARG A 111 -8.77 -7.37 0.95
CA ARG A 111 -7.39 -7.16 0.47
C ARG A 111 -7.32 -6.36 -0.83
N PHE A 112 -8.42 -6.31 -1.57
CA PHE A 112 -8.57 -5.56 -2.82
C PHE A 112 -9.23 -4.19 -2.62
N LEU A 113 -9.49 -3.77 -1.38
CA LEU A 113 -10.02 -2.45 -1.06
C LEU A 113 -8.91 -1.50 -0.63
N GLU A 114 -8.94 -0.26 -1.14
CA GLU A 114 -7.98 0.77 -0.74
C GLU A 114 -8.27 1.24 0.70
N ARG A 115 -7.24 1.41 1.55
CA ARG A 115 -7.39 2.05 2.88
C ARG A 115 -7.47 3.57 2.73
N ALA A 116 -7.93 4.23 3.79
CA ALA A 116 -7.78 5.67 3.98
C ALA A 116 -6.31 6.07 4.27
N TYR A 117 -5.45 6.04 3.24
CA TYR A 117 -4.06 6.46 3.37
C TYR A 117 -3.93 7.97 3.56
N LYS A 118 -2.99 8.39 4.42
CA LYS A 118 -2.62 9.80 4.61
C LYS A 118 -2.05 10.43 3.33
N TYR A 119 -1.32 9.65 2.54
CA TYR A 119 -0.70 10.09 1.29
C TYR A 119 -1.34 9.39 0.10
N ARG A 120 -1.67 10.15 -0.95
CA ARG A 120 -2.35 9.62 -2.14
C ARG A 120 -1.41 8.69 -2.93
N PRO A 121 -1.83 7.46 -3.27
CA PRO A 121 -1.06 6.61 -4.17
C PRO A 121 -0.83 7.29 -5.51
N VAL A 122 0.31 6.97 -6.14
CA VAL A 122 0.64 7.42 -7.49
C VAL A 122 0.89 6.22 -8.39
N LYS A 123 0.49 6.34 -9.66
CA LYS A 123 0.88 5.37 -10.68
C LYS A 123 2.15 5.89 -11.37
N VAL A 124 3.20 5.08 -11.33
CA VAL A 124 4.50 5.43 -11.91
C VAL A 124 4.78 4.48 -13.08
N VAL A 125 5.07 5.05 -14.23
CA VAL A 125 5.53 4.31 -15.41
C VAL A 125 6.98 4.70 -15.64
N GLU A 126 7.89 3.76 -15.41
CA GLU A 126 9.33 3.97 -15.55
C GLU A 126 9.80 3.58 -16.95
N PHE A 127 10.75 4.34 -17.49
CA PHE A 127 11.41 4.09 -18.76
C PHE A 127 12.92 4.07 -18.53
N GLU A 128 13.57 2.99 -18.95
CA GLU A 128 15.03 2.86 -18.83
C GLU A 128 15.77 3.50 -20.02
N LEU A 129 15.14 3.49 -21.20
CA LEU A 129 15.71 3.97 -22.46
C LEU A 129 14.82 5.07 -23.08
N PRO A 130 15.41 6.02 -23.83
CA PRO A 130 16.85 6.22 -24.08
C PRO A 130 17.62 6.84 -22.90
N ARG A 131 16.90 7.29 -21.87
CA ARG A 131 17.43 7.79 -20.59
C ARG A 131 16.46 7.40 -19.50
N GLN A 132 16.93 7.30 -18.26
CA GLN A 132 16.07 7.00 -17.13
C GLN A 132 15.07 8.14 -16.90
N GLN A 133 13.79 7.87 -17.11
CA GLN A 133 12.69 8.82 -16.94
C GLN A 133 11.44 8.10 -16.45
N CYS A 134 10.47 8.83 -15.91
CA CYS A 134 9.18 8.25 -15.54
C CYS A 134 8.03 9.21 -15.79
N VAL A 135 6.84 8.65 -16.05
CA VAL A 135 5.58 9.39 -16.04
C VAL A 135 4.83 9.03 -14.77
N VAL A 136 4.42 10.06 -14.01
CA VAL A 136 3.74 9.91 -12.72
C VAL A 136 2.34 10.47 -12.82
N TYR A 137 1.35 9.65 -12.48
CA TYR A 137 -0.05 10.02 -12.43
C TYR A 137 -0.49 10.13 -10.98
N LEU A 138 -1.05 11.28 -10.61
CA LEU A 138 -1.72 11.55 -9.34
C LEU A 138 -3.19 11.87 -9.63
N ASP A 139 -4.07 10.98 -9.24
CA ASP A 139 -5.51 11.14 -9.44
C ASP A 139 -6.16 11.71 -8.19
N LEU A 140 -6.85 12.85 -8.33
CA LEU A 140 -7.64 13.47 -7.27
C LEU A 140 -9.13 13.37 -7.60
N LYS A 141 -9.92 12.89 -6.64
CA LYS A 141 -11.38 12.90 -6.73
C LYS A 141 -11.87 14.35 -6.64
N ARG A 142 -13.08 14.60 -7.15
CA ARG A 142 -13.72 15.93 -7.07
C ARG A 142 -13.75 16.47 -5.64
N GLU A 143 -14.11 15.63 -4.66
CA GLU A 143 -14.15 15.99 -3.24
C GLU A 143 -12.77 16.38 -2.69
N GLU A 144 -11.71 15.66 -3.10
CA GLU A 144 -10.34 15.95 -2.71
C GLU A 144 -9.86 17.29 -3.30
N CYS A 145 -10.25 17.59 -4.54
CA CYS A 145 -10.01 18.89 -5.16
C CYS A 145 -10.75 20.02 -4.43
N SER A 146 -12.01 19.81 -4.04
CA SER A 146 -12.78 20.79 -3.26
C SER A 146 -12.11 21.10 -1.93
N ASN A 147 -11.51 20.09 -1.29
CA ASN A 147 -10.78 20.24 -0.03
C ASN A 147 -9.44 20.98 -0.16
N LEU A 148 -8.96 21.28 -1.38
CA LEU A 148 -7.77 22.11 -1.57
C LEU A 148 -8.05 23.60 -1.33
N TYR A 149 -9.30 24.04 -1.48
CA TYR A 149 -9.67 25.43 -1.25
C TYR A 149 -9.93 25.70 0.25
N PRO A 150 -9.52 26.87 0.78
CA PRO A 150 -8.64 27.86 0.16
C PRO A 150 -7.15 27.55 0.32
N SER A 151 -6.80 26.72 1.31
CA SER A 151 -5.41 26.49 1.74
C SER A 151 -5.09 25.02 2.00
N GLY A 152 -5.96 24.12 1.52
CA GLY A 152 -5.78 22.68 1.66
C GLY A 152 -4.61 22.17 0.82
N ARG A 153 -4.07 21.03 1.23
CA ARG A 153 -2.93 20.40 0.56
C ARG A 153 -3.07 18.90 0.56
N VAL A 154 -2.79 18.31 -0.58
CA VAL A 154 -2.71 16.86 -0.77
C VAL A 154 -1.29 16.49 -1.14
N TYR A 155 -0.76 15.47 -0.49
CA TYR A 155 0.58 14.93 -0.75
C TYR A 155 0.46 13.53 -1.32
N SER A 156 1.29 13.22 -2.31
CA SER A 156 1.41 11.86 -2.81
C SER A 156 2.31 10.99 -1.94
N GLN A 157 2.17 9.68 -2.08
CA GLN A 157 3.21 8.75 -1.66
C GLN A 157 4.51 9.02 -2.44
N ALA A 158 5.63 8.64 -1.83
CA ALA A 158 6.93 8.82 -2.46
C ALA A 158 7.13 7.84 -3.63
N PHE A 159 7.63 8.33 -4.74
CA PHE A 159 8.12 7.54 -5.87
C PHE A 159 9.63 7.77 -6.06
N HIS A 160 10.29 6.93 -6.85
CA HIS A 160 11.74 7.00 -7.02
C HIS A 160 12.11 7.10 -8.50
N LEU A 161 13.11 7.93 -8.80
CA LEU A 161 13.73 8.03 -10.13
C LEU A 161 15.23 8.24 -9.93
N GLY A 162 16.06 7.44 -10.59
CA GLY A 162 17.52 7.54 -10.43
C GLY A 162 18.01 7.31 -8.99
N GLY A 163 17.30 6.50 -8.20
CA GLY A 163 17.60 6.26 -6.78
C GLY A 163 17.17 7.38 -5.83
N GLN A 164 16.74 8.54 -6.34
CA GLN A 164 16.25 9.66 -5.55
C GLN A 164 14.74 9.52 -5.30
N GLY A 165 14.30 9.87 -4.08
CA GLY A 165 12.89 9.91 -3.71
C GLY A 165 12.23 11.25 -4.06
N PHE A 166 11.04 11.21 -4.63
CA PHE A 166 10.21 12.35 -5.01
C PHE A 166 8.79 12.18 -4.49
N PHE A 167 8.05 13.28 -4.35
CA PHE A 167 6.61 13.29 -4.10
C PHE A 167 5.97 14.48 -4.81
N LEU A 168 4.66 14.40 -5.05
CA LEU A 168 3.86 15.49 -5.59
C LEU A 168 3.06 16.14 -4.48
N SER A 169 2.86 17.45 -4.59
CA SER A 169 1.95 18.20 -3.71
C SER A 169 0.97 19.02 -4.53
N ALA A 170 -0.32 18.80 -4.34
CA ALA A 170 -1.38 19.64 -4.88
C ALA A 170 -1.88 20.59 -3.79
N HIS A 171 -2.02 21.88 -4.12
CA HIS A 171 -2.58 22.91 -3.26
C HIS A 171 -3.26 23.97 -4.12
N CYS A 172 -4.23 24.68 -3.55
CA CYS A 172 -4.82 25.86 -4.19
C CYS A 172 -3.80 27.01 -4.13
N ASN A 173 -3.54 27.66 -5.27
CA ASN A 173 -2.72 28.87 -5.32
C ASN A 173 -3.65 30.10 -5.34
N MET A 174 -3.62 30.88 -4.27
CA MET A 174 -4.41 32.10 -4.12
C MET A 174 -3.61 33.37 -4.44
N ASP A 175 -2.31 33.24 -4.76
CA ASP A 175 -1.41 34.38 -5.01
C ASP A 175 -1.73 35.13 -6.32
N GLN A 176 -2.66 34.61 -7.15
CA GLN A 176 -3.14 35.25 -8.39
C GLN A 176 -4.45 36.03 -8.22
N GLN A 177 -4.98 36.20 -7.01
CA GLN A 177 -6.21 36.98 -6.74
C GLN A 177 -5.97 38.41 -6.23
N SER A 178 -4.80 39.00 -6.51
CA SER A 178 -4.50 40.41 -6.20
C SER A 178 -4.79 41.34 -7.37
#